data_AF-A0A9P5JAZ1-F1
#
_entry.id   AF-A0A9P5JAZ1-F1
#
_cell.length_a   1.000
_cell.length_b   1.000
_cell.length_c   1.000
_cell.angle_alpha   90.00
_cell.angle_beta   90.00
_cell.angle_gamma   90.00
#
_symmetry.space_group_name_H-M   'P 1'
#
loop_
_entity.id
_entity.type
_entity.pdbx_description
1 polymer ?
#
loop_
_entity_poly.entity_id
_entity_poly.type
_entity_poly.pdbx_seq_one_letter_code
_entity_poly.pdbx_strand_id
1 'polypeptide(L)'
;MPTAYPLLQIVCLALVTAFASQQPLRSNTESDDQYFTFRNEIRRVAVIGAGPAGLQFTATLVGHGFEVRMFERAPNPGGVWHYTDSVPIPASFP
;
A
#
# COMPACT_ATOMS: atom_id res chain seq x y z
N MET A 1 5.99 22.41 45.89
CA MET A 1 6.41 22.85 44.54
C MET A 1 6.52 21.63 43.62
N PRO A 2 5.46 21.20 42.89
CA PRO A 2 5.58 20.08 41.95
C PRO A 2 4.93 20.38 40.59
N THR A 3 5.68 20.84 39.59
CA THR A 3 5.18 20.97 38.19
C THR A 3 6.28 20.73 37.14
N ALA A 4 7.16 19.73 37.34
CA ALA A 4 8.25 19.43 36.40
C ALA A 4 7.95 18.24 35.45
N TYR A 5 6.87 17.50 35.67
CA TYR A 5 6.57 16.27 34.92
C TYR A 5 6.00 16.42 33.49
N PRO A 6 5.21 17.46 33.10
CA PRO A 6 4.50 17.42 31.83
C PRO A 6 5.44 17.58 30.62
N LEU A 7 6.49 18.40 30.74
CA LEU A 7 7.47 18.61 29.68
C LEU A 7 8.31 17.36 29.41
N LEU A 8 8.73 16.66 30.45
CA LEU A 8 9.48 15.41 30.32
C LEU A 8 8.64 14.32 29.64
N GLN A 9 7.35 14.26 29.97
CA GLN A 9 6.41 13.29 29.39
C GLN A 9 6.17 13.54 27.90
N ILE A 10 6.04 14.80 27.48
CA ILE A 10 5.87 15.19 26.07
C ILE A 10 7.14 14.87 25.27
N VAL A 11 8.32 15.16 25.81
CA VAL A 11 9.61 14.85 25.17
C VAL A 11 9.79 13.34 25.00
N CYS A 12 9.48 12.54 26.02
CA CYS A 12 9.53 11.07 25.93
C CYS A 12 8.57 10.52 24.87
N LEU A 13 7.34 11.03 24.80
CA LEU A 13 6.35 10.57 23.81
C LEU A 13 6.80 10.89 22.37
N ALA A 14 7.30 12.09 22.14
CA ALA A 14 7.82 12.51 20.83
C ALA A 14 9.02 11.65 20.38
N LEU A 15 9.93 11.35 21.31
CA LEU A 15 11.06 10.45 21.06
C LEU A 15 10.61 9.04 20.67
N VAL A 16 9.64 8.46 21.38
CA VAL A 16 9.11 7.13 21.05
C VAL A 16 8.47 7.09 19.67
N THR A 17 7.76 8.16 19.25
CA THR A 17 7.18 8.23 17.90
C THR A 17 8.21 8.44 16.79
N ALA A 18 9.32 9.14 17.07
CA ALA A 18 10.40 9.34 16.09
C ALA A 18 11.20 8.04 15.83
N PHE A 19 11.28 7.16 16.83
CA PHE A 19 11.90 5.84 16.71
C PHE A 19 10.92 4.71 16.33
N ALA A 20 9.63 5.03 16.17
CA ALA A 20 8.65 4.11 15.59
C ALA A 20 8.86 4.00 14.07
N SER A 21 10.05 3.55 13.66
CA SER A 21 10.23 2.98 12.34
C SER A 21 9.35 1.73 12.27
N GLN A 22 8.48 1.65 11.26
CA GLN A 22 7.81 0.39 10.94
C GLN A 22 8.88 -0.68 10.77
N GLN A 23 8.91 -1.67 11.65
CA GLN A 23 9.65 -2.90 11.40
C GLN A 23 8.86 -3.66 10.34
N PRO A 24 9.34 -3.77 9.09
CA PRO A 24 8.68 -4.63 8.11
C PRO A 24 8.63 -6.04 8.70
N LEU A 25 7.48 -6.69 8.57
CA LEU A 25 7.29 -8.07 9.00
C LEU A 25 8.35 -8.93 8.31
N ARG A 26 9.40 -9.31 9.04
CA ARG A 26 10.41 -10.25 8.56
C ARG A 26 9.78 -11.64 8.65
N SER A 27 9.21 -12.10 7.54
CA SER A 27 8.89 -13.51 7.40
C SER A 27 10.20 -14.29 7.38
N ASN A 28 10.44 -15.12 8.40
CA ASN A 28 11.56 -16.08 8.45
C ASN A 28 11.33 -17.24 7.47
N THR A 29 10.92 -16.93 6.25
CA THR A 29 10.82 -17.90 5.19
C THR A 29 12.11 -17.77 4.40
N GLU A 30 13.09 -18.60 4.74
CA GLU A 30 14.07 -19.07 3.76
C GLU A 30 13.35 -19.98 2.74
N SER A 31 12.28 -19.46 2.13
CA SER A 31 11.76 -20.03 0.90
C SER A 31 12.78 -19.61 -0.15
N ASP A 32 13.43 -20.61 -0.73
CA ASP A 32 14.22 -20.50 -1.95
C ASP A 32 13.26 -20.11 -3.09
N ASP A 33 12.68 -18.90 -3.01
CA ASP A 33 11.72 -18.37 -3.95
C ASP A 33 12.53 -17.94 -5.18
N GLN A 34 12.82 -18.93 -6.03
CA GLN A 34 13.51 -18.74 -7.27
C GLN A 34 12.62 -17.91 -8.21
N TYR A 35 12.81 -16.59 -8.20
CA TYR A 35 12.12 -15.70 -9.11
C TYR A 35 12.52 -16.02 -10.55
N PHE A 36 11.52 -16.08 -11.44
CA PHE A 36 11.78 -16.21 -12.87
C PHE A 36 12.53 -14.97 -13.38
N THR A 37 13.72 -15.18 -13.93
CA THR A 37 14.52 -14.12 -14.54
C THR A 37 14.18 -14.00 -16.02
N PHE A 38 13.68 -12.82 -16.39
CA PHE A 38 13.41 -12.54 -17.80
C PHE A 38 14.73 -12.34 -18.55
N ARG A 39 14.82 -12.90 -19.76
CA ARG A 39 15.99 -12.72 -20.64
C ARG A 39 16.19 -11.26 -21.05
N ASN A 40 15.13 -10.47 -21.06
CA ASN A 40 15.11 -9.07 -21.47
C ASN A 40 14.48 -8.22 -20.36
N GLU A 41 14.85 -6.94 -20.32
CA GLU A 41 14.23 -5.98 -19.41
C GLU A 41 12.73 -5.83 -19.69
N ILE A 42 11.94 -5.81 -18.62
CA ILE A 42 10.52 -5.52 -18.72
C ILE A 42 10.37 -4.02 -18.99
N ARG A 43 9.69 -3.70 -20.09
CA ARG A 43 9.34 -2.33 -20.49
C ARG A 43 7.82 -2.12 -20.54
N ARG A 44 7.08 -3.18 -20.83
CA ARG A 44 5.62 -3.16 -21.05
C ARG A 44 4.90 -3.90 -19.94
N VAL A 45 3.92 -3.24 -19.33
CA VAL A 45 3.18 -3.78 -18.19
C VAL A 45 1.68 -3.66 -18.43
N ALA A 46 0.96 -4.76 -18.22
CA ALA A 46 -0.49 -4.78 -18.19
C ALA A 46 -0.97 -4.73 -16.73
N VAL A 47 -1.85 -3.79 -16.40
CA VAL A 47 -2.47 -3.67 -15.07
C VAL A 47 -3.93 -4.07 -15.18
N ILE A 48 -4.36 -5.05 -14.36
CA ILE A 48 -5.74 -5.55 -14.35
C ILE A 48 -6.46 -5.02 -13.11
N GLY A 49 -7.47 -4.18 -13.34
CA GLY A 49 -8.25 -3.48 -12.32
C GLY A 49 -7.80 -2.04 -12.11
N ALA A 50 -8.73 -1.10 -12.23
CA ALA A 50 -8.59 0.33 -11.93
C ALA A 50 -9.15 0.68 -10.54
N GLY A 51 -8.91 -0.19 -9.56
CA GLY A 51 -9.13 0.10 -8.14
C GLY A 51 -7.99 0.91 -7.52
N PRO A 52 -8.02 1.16 -6.19
CA PRO A 52 -7.01 1.97 -5.51
C PRO A 52 -5.57 1.47 -5.75
N ALA A 53 -5.35 0.15 -5.66
CA ALA A 53 -4.04 -0.46 -5.90
C ALA A 53 -3.59 -0.33 -7.37
N GLY A 54 -4.48 -0.64 -8.32
CA GLY A 54 -4.13 -0.60 -9.75
C GLY A 54 -3.87 0.81 -10.27
N LEU A 55 -4.63 1.80 -9.79
CA LEU A 55 -4.40 3.21 -10.12
C LEU A 55 -3.07 3.72 -9.58
N GLN A 56 -2.77 3.44 -8.30
CA GLN A 56 -1.50 3.83 -7.68
C GLN A 56 -0.32 3.17 -8.41
N PHE A 57 -0.42 1.88 -8.69
CA PHE A 57 0.62 1.12 -9.38
C PHE A 57 0.87 1.65 -10.79
N THR A 58 -0.20 1.90 -11.55
CA THR A 58 -0.12 2.48 -12.89
C THR A 58 0.56 3.84 -12.87
N ALA A 59 0.16 4.72 -11.95
CA ALA A 59 0.76 6.05 -11.82
C ALA A 59 2.26 5.98 -11.50
N THR A 60 2.65 5.09 -10.58
CA THR A 60 4.05 4.87 -10.23
C THR A 60 4.86 4.37 -11.43
N LEU A 61 4.39 3.35 -12.14
CA LEU A 61 5.13 2.78 -13.28
C LEU A 61 5.25 3.75 -14.46
N VAL A 62 4.17 4.49 -14.76
CA VAL A 62 4.22 5.55 -15.78
C VAL A 62 5.27 6.61 -15.39
N GLY A 63 5.30 7.02 -14.12
CA GLY A 63 6.32 7.95 -13.61
C GLY A 63 7.77 7.44 -13.70
N HIS A 64 7.96 6.12 -13.80
CA HIS A 64 9.28 5.49 -13.98
C HIS A 64 9.59 5.12 -15.44
N GLY A 65 8.76 5.55 -16.41
CA GLY A 65 9.03 5.38 -17.83
C GLY A 65 8.67 4.00 -18.41
N PHE A 66 7.81 3.25 -17.74
CA PHE A 66 7.25 2.01 -18.30
C PHE A 66 6.10 2.31 -19.27
N GLU A 67 5.94 1.47 -20.29
CA GLU A 67 4.76 1.47 -21.16
C GLU A 67 3.65 0.65 -20.48
N VAL A 68 2.70 1.34 -19.87
CA VAL A 68 1.65 0.70 -19.06
C VAL A 68 0.31 0.75 -19.78
N ARG A 69 -0.38 -0.40 -19.82
CA ARG A 69 -1.78 -0.49 -20.27
C ARG A 69 -2.65 -1.05 -19.16
N MET A 70 -3.67 -0.29 -18.77
CA MET A 70 -4.61 -0.70 -17.73
C MET A 70 -5.92 -1.21 -18.33
N PHE A 71 -6.51 -2.22 -17.70
CA PHE A 71 -7.78 -2.81 -18.08
C PHE A 71 -8.72 -2.80 -16.86
N GLU A 72 -9.95 -2.32 -17.04
CA GLU A 72 -10.99 -2.34 -16.02
C GLU A 72 -12.28 -2.88 -16.64
N ARG A 73 -13.01 -3.70 -15.87
CA ARG A 73 -14.28 -4.28 -16.27
C ARG A 73 -15.43 -3.27 -16.08
N ALA A 74 -15.39 -2.50 -15.00
CA ALA A 74 -16.39 -1.51 -14.68
C ALA A 74 -16.35 -0.33 -15.68
N PRO A 75 -17.47 0.39 -15.87
CA PRO A 75 -17.49 1.56 -16.76
C PRO A 75 -16.64 2.73 -16.23
N ASN A 76 -16.37 2.76 -14.92
CA ASN A 76 -15.64 3.85 -14.25
C ASN A 76 -14.54 3.27 -13.34
N PRO A 77 -13.41 3.98 -13.16
CA PRO A 77 -12.36 3.60 -12.22
C PRO A 77 -12.79 3.87 -10.76
N GLY A 78 -12.16 3.16 -9.83
CA GLY A 78 -12.38 3.29 -8.38
C GLY A 78 -12.51 1.94 -7.66
N GLY A 79 -12.81 0.86 -8.37
CA GLY A 79 -12.95 -0.47 -7.79
C GLY A 79 -14.05 -0.52 -6.71
N VAL A 80 -13.71 -0.95 -5.49
CA VAL A 80 -14.69 -0.99 -4.38
C VAL A 80 -14.91 0.40 -3.75
N TRP A 81 -14.08 1.39 -4.07
CA TRP A 81 -14.15 2.74 -3.47
C TRP A 81 -15.14 3.67 -4.16
N HIS A 82 -16.07 3.13 -4.96
CA HIS A 82 -17.15 3.92 -5.52
C HIS A 82 -18.07 4.34 -4.38
N TYR A 83 -18.20 5.65 -4.19
CA TYR A 83 -19.14 6.18 -3.22
C TYR A 83 -20.57 5.74 -3.59
N THR A 84 -21.29 5.22 -2.62
CA THR A 84 -22.69 4.85 -2.71
C THR A 84 -23.36 5.21 -1.39
N ASP A 85 -24.62 5.65 -1.44
CA ASP A 85 -25.42 5.96 -0.24
C ASP A 85 -25.84 4.69 0.51
N SER A 86 -25.65 3.51 -0.10
CA SER A 86 -25.96 2.21 0.51
C SER A 86 -24.94 1.83 1.58
N VAL A 87 -25.42 1.47 2.77
CA VAL A 87 -24.58 0.89 3.83
C VAL A 87 -24.08 -0.49 3.39
N PRO A 88 -22.76 -0.77 3.42
CA PRO A 88 -22.24 -2.10 3.11
C PRO A 88 -22.81 -3.13 4.07
N ILE A 89 -23.23 -4.29 3.56
CA ILE A 89 -23.58 -5.42 4.40
C ILE A 89 -22.27 -5.90 5.06
N PRO A 90 -22.18 -5.95 6.40
CA PRO A 90 -21.00 -6.49 7.07
C PRO A 90 -20.75 -7.92 6.58
N ALA A 91 -19.51 -8.24 6.23
CA ALA A 91 -19.17 -9.60 5.88
C ALA A 91 -19.42 -10.52 7.10
N SER A 92 -20.23 -11.56 6.92
CA SER A 92 -20.34 -12.64 7.91
C SER A 92 -19.07 -13.47 7.85
N PHE A 93 -18.17 -13.24 8.80
CA PHE A 93 -17.03 -14.11 9.03
C PHE A 93 -17.45 -15.29 9.93
N PRO A 94 -16.98 -16.53 9.66
CA PRO A 94 -17.22 -17.69 10.50
C PRO A 94 -16.60 -17.56 11.90
#